data_AF-A0A8T0RY01-F1
#
_entry.id   AF-A0A8T0RY01-F1
#
_cell.length_a   1.000
_cell.length_b   1.000
_cell.length_c   1.000
_cell.angle_alpha   90.00
_cell.angle_beta   90.00
_cell.angle_gamma   90.00
#
_symmetry.space_group_name_H-M   'P 1'
#
loop_
_entity.id
_entity.type
_entity.pdbx_description
1 polymer ?
#
loop_
_entity_poly.entity_id
_entity_poly.type
_entity_poly.pdbx_seq_one_letter_code
_entity_poly.pdbx_strand_id
1 'polypeptide(L)'
;MSDLLGRALSVLIQRYRASKAEETEHKLQRLRRVLLRIDATVDESEGLHITNQAMLRQLQMLRKGMYGGHYVLDTIRYRGHGEVSGGRDVVLSRLSSAKRLLSFPVSSKENLQSTVLDAENLKNLEKMLDGLETLIGDMVEFTVFLEGYPRIPRQPYSEYLVLDKVIFGRQMEKEAVIDFLLRPEAVGDGNPGVLPIVGEAWIGKSTLVEHVCLDRLLRRRRSWR
;
A
#
# COMPACT_ATOMS: atom_id res chain seq x y z
N MET A 1 -48.72 10.65 -40.20
CA MET A 1 -47.52 11.47 -40.53
C MET A 1 -46.70 11.81 -39.28
N SER A 2 -47.32 12.14 -38.14
CA SER A 2 -46.61 12.48 -36.89
C SER A 2 -45.85 11.30 -36.24
N ASP A 3 -46.40 10.08 -36.25
CA ASP A 3 -45.78 8.91 -35.59
C ASP A 3 -44.49 8.44 -36.29
N LEU A 4 -44.42 8.60 -37.62
CA LEU A 4 -43.23 8.21 -38.40
C LEU A 4 -42.05 9.16 -38.17
N LEU A 5 -42.33 10.46 -38.05
CA LEU A 5 -41.34 11.49 -37.69
C LEU A 5 -40.86 11.32 -36.24
N GLY A 6 -41.76 11.00 -35.31
CA GLY A 6 -41.41 10.70 -33.92
C GLY A 6 -40.48 9.48 -33.81
N ARG A 7 -40.78 8.39 -34.54
CA ARG A 7 -39.92 7.20 -34.61
C ARG A 7 -38.56 7.50 -35.26
N ALA A 8 -38.52 8.28 -36.34
CA ALA A 8 -37.28 8.69 -36.99
C ALA A 8 -36.39 9.53 -36.06
N LEU A 9 -36.98 10.49 -35.34
CA LEU A 9 -36.27 11.30 -34.33
C LEU A 9 -35.76 10.44 -33.17
N SER A 10 -36.57 9.49 -32.69
CA SER A 10 -36.18 8.57 -31.61
C SER A 10 -34.95 7.73 -32.01
N VAL A 11 -34.93 7.20 -33.23
CA VAL A 11 -33.77 6.44 -33.76
C VAL A 11 -32.52 7.32 -33.86
N LEU A 12 -32.66 8.58 -34.31
CA LEU A 12 -31.54 9.51 -34.38
C LEU A 12 -30.99 9.86 -32.99
N ILE A 13 -31.87 10.13 -32.02
CA ILE A 13 -31.49 10.40 -30.63
C ILE A 13 -30.79 9.19 -30.00
N GLN A 14 -31.30 7.97 -30.26
CA GLN A 14 -30.70 6.75 -29.76
C GLN A 14 -29.31 6.52 -30.36
N ARG A 15 -29.14 6.71 -31.67
CA ARG A 15 -27.83 6.59 -32.35
C ARG A 15 -26.83 7.62 -31.83
N TYR A 16 -27.27 8.86 -31.63
CA TYR A 16 -26.43 9.92 -31.07
C TYR A 16 -25.97 9.58 -29.64
N ARG A 17 -26.88 9.09 -28.79
CA ARG A 17 -26.57 8.66 -27.42
C ARG A 17 -25.60 7.47 -27.39
N ALA A 18 -25.82 6.48 -28.25
CA ALA A 18 -24.94 5.32 -28.35
C ALA A 18 -23.52 5.71 -28.79
N SER A 19 -23.40 6.56 -29.82
CA SER A 19 -22.10 7.09 -30.28
C SER A 19 -21.39 7.88 -29.18
N LYS A 20 -22.11 8.73 -28.45
CA LYS A 20 -21.53 9.49 -27.33
C LYS A 20 -21.05 8.57 -26.20
N ALA A 21 -21.84 7.54 -25.85
CA ALA A 21 -21.47 6.57 -24.82
C ALA A 21 -20.19 5.78 -25.20
N GLU A 22 -20.08 5.35 -26.46
CA GLU A 22 -18.89 4.68 -26.98
C GLU A 22 -17.64 5.55 -26.88
N GLU A 23 -17.74 6.84 -27.24
CA GLU A 23 -16.65 7.80 -27.09
C GLU A 23 -16.21 7.96 -25.62
N THR A 24 -17.15 8.05 -24.70
CA THR A 24 -16.84 8.16 -23.27
C THR A 24 -16.16 6.90 -22.72
N GLU A 25 -16.58 5.70 -23.16
CA GLU A 25 -15.95 4.45 -22.75
C GLU A 25 -14.51 4.36 -23.30
N HIS A 26 -14.28 4.78 -24.54
CA HIS A 26 -12.92 4.87 -25.08
C HIS A 26 -12.01 5.80 -24.27
N LYS A 27 -12.52 6.97 -23.85
CA LYS A 27 -11.80 7.91 -22.96
C LYS A 27 -11.49 7.28 -21.61
N LEU A 28 -12.45 6.57 -21.01
CA LEU A 28 -12.24 5.85 -19.75
C LEU A 28 -11.18 4.75 -19.87
N GLN A 29 -11.19 3.99 -20.96
CA GLN A 29 -10.19 2.97 -21.22
C GLN A 29 -8.79 3.56 -21.42
N ARG A 30 -8.68 4.72 -22.08
CA ARG A 30 -7.42 5.46 -22.19
C ARG A 30 -6.94 5.93 -20.83
N LEU A 31 -7.81 6.54 -20.02
CA LEU A 31 -7.49 6.98 -18.67
C LEU A 31 -6.96 5.82 -17.81
N ARG A 32 -7.65 4.68 -17.81
CA ARG A 32 -7.21 3.46 -17.11
C ARG A 32 -5.82 3.01 -17.56
N ARG A 33 -5.53 3.06 -18.87
CA ARG A 33 -4.21 2.71 -19.41
C ARG A 33 -3.11 3.65 -18.92
N VAL A 34 -3.37 4.95 -18.89
CA VAL A 34 -2.40 5.95 -18.42
C VAL A 34 -2.17 5.79 -16.92
N LEU A 35 -3.24 5.60 -16.14
CA LEU A 35 -3.13 5.36 -14.71
C LEU A 35 -2.33 4.11 -14.38
N LEU A 36 -2.52 3.00 -15.09
CA LEU A 36 -1.70 1.80 -14.91
C LEU A 36 -0.21 2.05 -15.13
N ARG A 37 0.16 2.93 -16.07
CA ARG A 37 1.57 3.30 -16.30
C ARG A 37 2.09 4.15 -15.14
N ILE A 38 1.31 5.14 -14.70
CA ILE A 38 1.67 5.98 -13.55
C ILE A 38 1.79 5.14 -12.28
N ASP A 39 0.83 4.26 -11.99
CA ASP A 39 0.83 3.34 -10.85
C ASP A 39 2.13 2.52 -10.83
N ALA A 40 2.51 1.93 -11.96
CA ALA A 40 3.74 1.14 -12.08
C ALA A 40 5.00 1.99 -11.86
N THR A 41 5.04 3.21 -12.42
CA THR A 41 6.16 4.13 -12.20
C THR A 41 6.27 4.57 -10.74
N VAL A 42 5.14 4.85 -10.08
CA VAL A 42 5.09 5.20 -8.67
C VAL A 42 5.55 4.02 -7.81
N ASP A 43 5.00 2.82 -8.00
CA ASP A 43 5.35 1.63 -7.21
C ASP A 43 6.84 1.24 -7.36
N GLU A 44 7.38 1.29 -8.58
CA GLU A 44 8.81 1.04 -8.82
C GLU A 44 9.65 2.07 -8.06
N SER A 45 9.32 3.37 -8.18
CA SER A 45 10.08 4.45 -7.55
C SER A 45 9.98 4.45 -6.01
N GLU A 46 8.85 4.05 -5.44
CA GLU A 46 8.66 3.88 -4.00
C GLU A 46 9.46 2.69 -3.44
N GLY A 47 9.82 1.73 -4.30
CA GLY A 47 10.75 0.65 -3.98
C GLY A 47 12.22 1.08 -3.95
N LEU A 48 12.55 2.33 -4.27
CA LEU A 48 13.93 2.83 -4.36
C LEU A 48 14.26 3.80 -3.22
N HIS A 49 15.53 3.85 -2.84
CA HIS A 49 16.03 4.83 -1.88
C HIS A 49 16.37 6.15 -2.59
N ILE A 50 15.33 6.92 -2.94
CA ILE A 50 15.49 8.21 -3.64
C ILE A 50 15.96 9.28 -2.65
N THR A 51 17.18 9.79 -2.85
CA THR A 51 17.77 10.86 -2.03
C THR A 51 17.61 12.25 -2.65
N ASN A 52 17.48 12.33 -3.97
CA ASN A 52 17.38 13.61 -4.70
C ASN A 52 16.00 14.25 -4.51
N GLN A 53 16.00 15.50 -4.03
CA GLN A 53 14.78 16.26 -3.75
C GLN A 53 13.94 16.56 -5.00
N ALA A 54 14.57 16.79 -6.16
CA ALA A 54 13.84 17.00 -7.42
C ALA A 54 13.08 15.74 -7.85
N MET A 55 13.73 14.57 -7.74
CA MET A 55 13.10 13.28 -8.02
C MET A 55 11.93 13.00 -7.06
N LEU A 56 12.08 13.31 -5.77
CA LEU A 56 10.99 13.19 -4.80
C LEU A 56 9.80 14.08 -5.14
N ARG A 57 10.04 15.31 -5.66
CA ARG A 57 8.96 16.20 -6.14
C ARG A 57 8.25 15.62 -7.37
N GLN A 58 8.99 15.07 -8.33
CA GLN A 58 8.43 14.41 -9.51
C GLN A 58 7.57 13.20 -9.11
N LEU A 59 8.05 12.36 -8.19
CA LEU A 59 7.26 11.27 -7.60
C LEU A 59 5.98 11.80 -6.92
N GLN A 60 6.08 12.90 -6.17
CA GLN A 60 4.89 13.50 -5.55
C GLN A 60 3.88 14.00 -6.60
N MET A 61 4.33 14.55 -7.73
CA MET A 61 3.45 14.95 -8.83
C MET A 61 2.75 13.74 -9.44
N LEU A 62 3.48 12.66 -9.71
CA LEU A 62 2.93 11.39 -10.18
C LEU A 62 1.87 10.85 -9.22
N ARG A 63 2.16 10.81 -7.91
CA ARG A 63 1.22 10.35 -6.89
C ARG A 63 -0.05 11.21 -6.81
N LYS A 64 0.07 12.54 -6.91
CA LYS A 64 -1.08 13.45 -6.95
C LYS A 64 -1.95 13.21 -8.19
N GLY A 65 -1.32 13.07 -9.35
CA GLY A 65 -2.01 12.75 -10.60
C GLY A 65 -2.74 11.40 -10.52
N MET A 66 -2.06 10.38 -10.01
CA MET A 66 -2.59 9.04 -9.78
C MET A 66 -3.88 9.07 -8.93
N TYR A 67 -3.83 9.69 -7.75
CA TYR A 67 -5.01 9.80 -6.89
C TYR A 67 -6.13 10.63 -7.53
N GLY A 68 -5.79 11.72 -8.23
CA GLY A 68 -6.76 12.52 -8.97
C GLY A 68 -7.47 11.73 -10.06
N GLY A 69 -6.75 10.91 -10.82
CA GLY A 69 -7.34 10.08 -11.87
C GLY A 69 -8.21 8.96 -11.33
N HIS A 70 -7.78 8.26 -10.26
CA HIS A 70 -8.62 7.25 -9.59
C HIS A 70 -9.89 7.87 -9.01
N TYR A 71 -9.80 9.06 -8.43
CA TYR A 71 -10.98 9.79 -7.97
C TYR A 71 -11.97 10.09 -9.11
N VAL A 72 -11.49 10.54 -10.28
CA VAL A 72 -12.34 10.76 -11.46
C VAL A 72 -12.97 9.44 -11.95
N LEU A 73 -12.23 8.33 -11.95
CA LEU A 73 -12.80 7.01 -12.28
C LEU A 73 -13.91 6.60 -11.30
N ASP A 74 -13.68 6.79 -10.00
CA ASP A 74 -14.64 6.40 -8.96
C ASP A 74 -15.88 7.27 -8.97
N THR A 75 -15.76 8.58 -9.18
CA THR A 75 -16.92 9.49 -9.31
C THR A 75 -17.84 9.09 -10.46
N ILE A 76 -17.29 8.63 -11.58
CA ILE A 76 -18.07 8.12 -12.71
C ILE A 76 -18.69 6.75 -12.38
N ARG A 77 -17.92 5.85 -11.75
CA ARG A 77 -18.36 4.48 -11.43
C ARG A 77 -19.47 4.42 -10.39
N TYR A 78 -19.36 5.16 -9.29
CA TYR A 78 -20.35 5.15 -8.21
C TYR A 78 -21.69 5.77 -8.65
N ARG A 79 -21.66 6.76 -9.55
CA ARG A 79 -22.88 7.41 -10.05
C ARG A 79 -23.62 6.56 -11.09
N GLY A 80 -22.92 5.70 -11.84
CA GLY A 80 -23.54 4.74 -12.77
C GLY A 80 -24.33 3.61 -12.08
N HIS A 81 -24.14 3.41 -10.77
CA HIS A 81 -24.77 2.32 -10.00
C HIS A 81 -25.77 2.82 -8.93
N GLY A 82 -25.94 4.13 -8.80
CA GLY A 82 -26.61 4.78 -7.68
C GLY A 82 -28.09 5.09 -7.88
N GLU A 83 -28.91 4.09 -8.20
CA GLU A 83 -30.36 4.10 -7.90
C GLU A 83 -30.79 2.70 -7.44
N VAL A 84 -30.29 2.25 -6.29
CA VAL A 84 -31.00 1.25 -5.47
C VAL A 84 -31.06 1.77 -4.03
N SER A 85 -32.30 2.03 -3.63
CA SER A 85 -32.78 2.45 -2.32
C SER A 85 -32.28 1.59 -1.14
N GLY A 86 -32.12 2.24 0.02
CA GLY A 86 -32.34 1.62 1.33
C GLY A 86 -31.09 1.12 2.05
N GLY A 87 -30.80 1.70 3.22
CA GLY A 87 -29.54 1.54 3.93
C GLY A 87 -29.24 0.16 4.50
N ARG A 88 -27.95 -0.10 4.73
CA ARG A 88 -27.36 -0.60 5.98
C ARG A 88 -25.85 -0.74 5.84
N ASP A 89 -25.19 -0.33 6.91
CA ASP A 89 -23.86 -0.64 7.42
C ASP A 89 -22.63 -0.64 6.50
N VAL A 90 -21.75 0.29 6.86
CA VAL A 90 -20.31 0.26 6.68
C VAL A 90 -19.77 -1.11 7.09
N VAL A 91 -19.36 -1.91 6.12
CA VAL A 91 -18.39 -2.99 6.35
C VAL A 91 -17.28 -2.85 5.32
N LEU A 92 -16.16 -2.31 5.79
CA LEU A 92 -14.84 -2.43 5.17
C LEU A 92 -14.51 -3.92 4.98
N SER A 93 -14.68 -4.45 3.78
CA SER A 93 -14.12 -5.74 3.38
C SER A 93 -13.16 -5.49 2.23
N ARG A 94 -11.86 -5.38 2.56
CA ARG A 94 -10.87 -6.47 2.47
C ARG A 94 -10.72 -7.01 1.04
N LEU A 95 -9.58 -6.66 0.48
CA LEU A 95 -8.95 -7.19 -0.73
C LEU A 95 -9.17 -8.70 -0.88
N SER A 96 -9.67 -9.14 -2.03
CA SER A 96 -9.32 -10.46 -2.58
C SER A 96 -9.38 -10.47 -4.11
N SER A 97 -8.22 -10.71 -4.71
CA SER A 97 -8.01 -10.99 -6.12
C SER A 97 -8.74 -12.26 -6.57
N ALA A 98 -9.57 -12.18 -7.60
CA ALA A 98 -9.72 -13.20 -8.65
C ALA A 98 -10.87 -12.84 -9.61
N LYS A 99 -10.51 -12.74 -10.89
CA LYS A 99 -11.32 -12.83 -12.11
C LYS A 99 -12.80 -13.16 -11.89
N ARG A 100 -13.68 -12.20 -12.12
CA ARG A 100 -15.02 -12.44 -12.67
C ARG A 100 -15.36 -11.32 -13.66
N LEU A 101 -15.23 -11.67 -14.94
CA LEU A 101 -16.04 -11.11 -16.03
C LEU A 101 -17.51 -11.14 -15.60
N LEU A 102 -18.29 -10.13 -15.99
CA LEU A 102 -19.76 -10.01 -16.09
C LEU A 102 -20.11 -8.55 -15.73
N SER A 103 -21.02 -7.81 -16.35
CA SER A 103 -21.87 -7.88 -17.54
C SER A 103 -22.71 -6.59 -17.45
N PHE A 104 -22.85 -5.82 -18.52
CA PHE A 104 -23.60 -4.56 -18.51
C PHE A 104 -25.11 -4.79 -18.33
N PRO A 105 -25.79 -4.03 -17.46
CA PRO A 105 -27.18 -3.68 -17.70
C PRO A 105 -27.26 -2.17 -17.99
N VAL A 106 -27.49 -1.85 -19.27
CA VAL A 106 -27.99 -0.53 -19.66
C VAL A 106 -29.47 -0.49 -19.30
N SER A 107 -29.85 0.32 -18.30
CA SER A 107 -31.24 0.72 -18.10
C SER A 107 -31.28 2.21 -17.82
N SER A 108 -31.62 2.97 -18.86
CA SER A 108 -31.87 4.40 -18.78
C SER A 108 -33.22 4.70 -18.14
N LYS A 109 -33.25 5.56 -17.14
CA LYS A 109 -34.38 6.44 -16.87
C LYS A 109 -33.87 7.83 -16.53
N GLU A 110 -34.42 8.80 -17.24
CA GLU A 110 -33.94 10.18 -17.35
C GLU A 110 -34.20 10.99 -16.06
N ASN A 111 -33.24 11.80 -15.66
CA ASN A 111 -33.48 13.02 -14.89
C ASN A 111 -32.76 14.17 -15.58
N LEU A 112 -33.47 15.24 -15.93
CA LEU A 112 -32.95 16.41 -16.65
C LEU A 112 -31.78 17.13 -15.94
N GLN A 113 -31.57 16.86 -14.64
CA GLN A 113 -30.40 17.34 -13.88
C GLN A 113 -29.13 16.51 -14.14
N SER A 114 -29.26 15.30 -14.70
CA SER A 114 -28.12 14.42 -14.99
C SER A 114 -27.30 14.90 -16.19
N THR A 115 -27.91 15.63 -17.14
CA THR A 115 -27.28 16.01 -18.41
C THR A 115 -26.24 17.13 -18.25
N VAL A 116 -26.51 18.11 -17.39
CA VAL A 116 -25.56 19.19 -17.05
C VAL A 116 -24.37 18.64 -16.26
N LEU A 117 -24.66 17.74 -15.31
CA LEU A 117 -23.64 17.06 -14.51
C LEU A 117 -22.81 16.07 -15.33
N ASP A 118 -23.39 15.40 -16.33
CA ASP A 118 -22.66 14.55 -17.28
C ASP A 118 -21.67 15.33 -18.14
N ALA A 119 -22.05 16.55 -18.57
CA ALA A 119 -21.17 17.40 -19.37
C ALA A 119 -19.96 17.90 -18.55
N GLU A 120 -20.18 18.27 -17.29
CA GLU A 120 -19.10 18.68 -16.38
C GLU A 120 -18.16 17.51 -16.07
N ASN A 121 -18.71 16.33 -15.77
CA ASN A 121 -17.91 15.12 -15.53
C ASN A 121 -17.10 14.70 -16.76
N LEU A 122 -17.68 14.78 -17.96
CA LEU A 122 -16.97 14.49 -19.20
C LEU A 122 -15.81 15.48 -19.44
N LYS A 123 -16.04 16.76 -19.18
CA LYS A 123 -14.99 17.78 -19.27
C LYS A 123 -13.89 17.57 -18.24
N ASN A 124 -14.26 17.18 -17.01
CA ASN A 124 -13.30 16.84 -15.95
C ASN A 124 -12.51 15.58 -16.31
N LEU A 125 -13.15 14.59 -16.94
CA LEU A 125 -12.51 13.38 -17.46
C LEU A 125 -11.48 13.71 -18.53
N GLU A 126 -11.84 14.51 -19.52
CA GLU A 126 -10.93 14.94 -20.60
C GLU A 126 -9.75 15.72 -20.04
N LYS A 127 -10.01 16.73 -19.20
CA LYS A 127 -8.95 17.53 -18.58
C LYS A 127 -8.00 16.67 -17.74
N MET A 128 -8.53 15.70 -16.99
CA MET A 128 -7.72 14.78 -16.20
C MET A 128 -6.91 13.85 -17.09
N LEU A 129 -7.51 13.31 -18.15
CA LEU A 129 -6.83 12.44 -19.10
C LEU A 129 -5.67 13.17 -19.79
N ASP A 130 -5.93 14.35 -20.34
CA ASP A 130 -4.90 15.17 -21.00
C ASP A 130 -3.78 15.52 -20.01
N GLY A 131 -4.14 15.93 -18.78
CA GLY A 131 -3.16 16.27 -17.74
C GLY A 131 -2.31 15.08 -17.28
N LEU A 132 -2.86 13.86 -17.27
CA LEU A 132 -2.09 12.67 -16.93
C LEU A 132 -1.24 12.17 -18.11
N GLU A 133 -1.71 12.33 -19.35
CA GLU A 133 -0.94 12.03 -20.55
C GLU A 133 0.28 12.94 -20.69
N THR A 134 0.13 14.25 -20.40
CA THR A 134 1.27 15.17 -20.33
C THR A 134 2.19 14.83 -19.17
N LEU A 135 1.64 14.61 -17.98
CA LEU A 135 2.41 14.25 -16.79
C LEU A 135 3.29 13.01 -17.04
N ILE A 136 2.75 11.92 -17.59
CA ILE A 136 3.55 10.71 -17.85
C ILE A 136 4.53 10.93 -19.02
N GLY A 137 4.17 11.77 -19.99
CA GLY A 137 5.05 12.17 -21.09
C GLY A 137 6.30 12.93 -20.62
N ASP A 138 6.14 13.79 -19.62
CA ASP A 138 7.24 14.58 -19.04
C ASP A 138 8.14 13.74 -18.11
N MET A 139 7.76 12.50 -17.78
CA MET A 139 8.46 11.66 -16.79
C MET A 139 9.44 10.67 -17.41
N VAL A 140 9.77 10.81 -18.69
CA VAL A 140 10.76 9.95 -19.37
C VAL A 140 12.13 10.05 -18.69
N GLU A 141 12.63 11.25 -18.44
CA GLU A 141 13.92 11.45 -17.75
C GLU A 141 13.89 10.92 -16.32
N PHE A 142 12.77 11.13 -15.62
CA PHE A 142 12.55 10.56 -14.29
C PHE A 142 12.75 9.04 -14.30
N THR A 143 12.13 8.32 -15.24
CA THR A 143 12.28 6.86 -15.33
C THR A 143 13.72 6.40 -15.60
N VAL A 144 14.49 7.15 -16.40
CA VAL A 144 15.90 6.85 -16.65
C VAL A 144 16.74 7.03 -15.38
N PHE A 145 16.49 8.11 -14.63
CA PHE A 145 17.23 8.36 -13.39
C PHE A 145 16.92 7.36 -12.27
N LEU A 146 15.77 6.67 -12.30
CA LEU A 146 15.44 5.64 -11.31
C LEU A 146 16.47 4.51 -11.28
N GLU A 147 17.08 4.16 -12.43
CA GLU A 147 18.10 3.10 -12.51
C GLU A 147 19.34 3.40 -11.64
N GLY A 148 19.58 4.66 -11.29
CA GLY A 148 20.71 5.09 -10.46
C GLY A 148 20.50 4.93 -8.96
N TYR A 149 19.28 4.62 -8.48
CA TYR A 149 19.00 4.52 -7.04
C TYR A 149 18.99 3.07 -6.56
N PRO A 150 19.60 2.79 -5.38
CA PRO A 150 19.57 1.45 -4.82
C PRO A 150 18.14 1.07 -4.39
N ARG A 151 17.75 -0.18 -4.65
CA ARG A 151 16.47 -0.71 -4.20
C ARG A 151 16.43 -0.80 -2.68
N ILE A 152 15.31 -0.42 -2.09
CA ILE A 152 15.01 -0.71 -0.69
C ILE A 152 14.85 -2.23 -0.59
N PRO A 153 15.64 -2.93 0.23
CA PRO A 153 15.53 -4.37 0.37
C PRO A 153 14.16 -4.72 0.94
N ARG A 154 13.25 -5.18 0.06
CA ARG A 154 12.00 -5.83 0.44
C ARG A 154 12.34 -7.26 0.84
N GLN A 155 12.93 -7.44 2.02
CA GLN A 155 13.15 -8.78 2.56
C GLN A 155 11.77 -9.38 2.85
N PRO A 156 11.31 -10.42 2.12
CA PRO A 156 10.18 -11.20 2.61
C PRO A 156 10.61 -11.71 3.99
N TYR A 157 9.71 -11.61 4.96
CA TYR A 157 9.97 -12.04 6.33
C TYR A 157 10.41 -13.51 6.35
N SER A 158 11.70 -13.75 6.25
CA SER A 158 12.36 -15.04 6.32
C SER A 158 13.86 -14.78 6.34
N GLU A 159 14.35 -14.47 7.52
CA GLU A 159 15.46 -15.24 8.03
C GLU A 159 15.19 -15.38 9.52
N TYR A 160 14.97 -16.63 9.91
CA TYR A 160 15.22 -17.13 11.24
C TYR A 160 16.28 -16.26 11.91
N LEU A 161 15.86 -15.42 12.86
CA LEU A 161 16.74 -15.06 13.95
C LEU A 161 17.13 -16.41 14.52
N VAL A 162 18.29 -16.92 14.14
CA VAL A 162 19.09 -17.82 14.96
C VAL A 162 19.44 -16.97 16.17
N LEU A 163 18.43 -16.78 17.02
CA LEU A 163 18.46 -16.06 18.27
C LEU A 163 19.07 -16.97 19.34
N ASP A 164 20.02 -17.82 18.94
CA ASP A 164 20.68 -18.75 19.85
C ASP A 164 21.69 -18.02 20.75
N LYS A 165 21.95 -16.73 20.52
CA LYS A 165 23.07 -16.01 21.14
C LYS A 165 22.86 -14.53 21.46
N VAL A 166 21.77 -13.89 21.04
CA VAL A 166 21.61 -12.42 21.18
C VAL A 166 20.25 -12.08 21.78
N ILE A 167 20.25 -11.46 22.96
CA ILE A 167 19.05 -10.88 23.57
C ILE A 167 19.03 -9.38 23.24
N PHE A 168 17.98 -8.92 22.57
CA PHE A 168 17.77 -7.48 22.33
C PHE A 168 17.17 -6.80 23.57
N GLY A 169 17.65 -5.59 23.88
CA GLY A 169 17.07 -4.72 24.91
C GLY A 169 17.37 -5.09 26.38
N ARG A 170 18.01 -6.24 26.66
CA ARG A 170 18.40 -6.68 28.02
C ARG A 170 19.91 -6.84 28.21
N GLN A 171 20.71 -6.14 27.41
CA GLN A 171 22.17 -6.27 27.44
C GLN A 171 22.76 -5.91 28.82
N MET A 172 22.26 -4.84 29.44
CA MET A 172 22.65 -4.41 30.80
C MET A 172 22.33 -5.46 31.86
N GLU A 173 21.14 -6.09 31.79
CA GLU A 173 20.74 -7.15 32.73
C GLU A 173 21.62 -8.39 32.58
N LYS A 174 21.92 -8.78 31.33
CA LYS A 174 22.81 -9.91 31.03
C LYS A 174 24.22 -9.69 31.59
N GLU A 175 24.79 -8.51 31.39
CA GLU A 175 26.11 -8.14 31.90
C GLU A 175 26.15 -8.12 33.43
N ALA A 176 25.10 -7.62 34.09
CA ALA A 176 24.99 -7.63 35.56
C ALA A 176 24.94 -9.05 36.14
N VAL A 177 24.21 -9.97 35.49
CA VAL A 177 24.19 -11.38 35.91
C VAL A 177 25.55 -12.04 35.67
N ILE A 178 26.22 -11.76 34.55
CA ILE A 178 27.57 -12.28 34.28
C ILE A 178 28.58 -11.76 35.30
N ASP A 179 28.57 -10.45 35.62
CA ASP A 179 29.44 -9.87 36.65
C ASP A 179 29.23 -10.54 38.00
N PHE A 180 27.97 -10.67 38.42
CA PHE A 180 27.61 -11.39 39.65
C PHE A 180 28.17 -12.82 39.67
N LEU A 181 28.03 -13.55 38.55
CA LEU A 181 28.51 -14.92 38.41
C LEU A 181 30.03 -15.03 38.23
N LEU A 182 30.73 -13.96 37.86
CA LEU A 182 32.18 -13.92 37.68
C LEU A 182 32.93 -13.43 38.93
N ARG A 183 32.24 -12.83 39.91
CA ARG A 183 32.84 -12.42 41.18
C ARG A 183 33.60 -13.61 41.82
N PRO A 184 34.85 -13.42 42.25
CA PRO A 184 35.58 -14.41 43.03
C PRO A 184 34.83 -14.68 44.32
N GLU A 185 34.70 -15.95 44.70
CA GLU A 185 34.20 -16.33 46.03
C GLU A 185 35.12 -15.65 47.06
N ALA A 186 34.60 -14.68 47.81
CA ALA A 186 35.33 -14.12 48.92
C ALA A 186 35.57 -15.27 49.91
N VAL A 187 36.84 -15.61 50.11
CA VAL A 187 37.30 -16.64 51.04
C VAL A 187 36.74 -16.29 52.42
N GLY A 188 35.65 -16.94 52.86
CA GLY A 188 35.15 -16.69 54.21
C GLY A 188 33.76 -17.18 54.59
N ASP A 189 32.82 -17.36 53.66
CA ASP A 189 31.49 -17.84 54.05
C ASP A 189 30.90 -18.73 52.95
N GLY A 190 30.61 -19.99 53.29
CA GLY A 190 30.19 -21.06 52.37
C GLY A 190 28.79 -20.87 51.80
N ASN A 191 28.31 -19.64 51.67
CA ASN A 191 26.97 -19.33 51.20
C ASN A 191 27.02 -18.90 49.72
N PRO A 192 26.43 -19.68 48.79
CA PRO A 192 26.36 -19.26 47.40
C PRO A 192 25.52 -17.98 47.30
N GLY A 193 26.09 -16.91 46.72
CA GLY A 193 25.36 -15.69 46.46
C GLY A 193 24.14 -15.96 45.56
N VAL A 194 22.96 -15.52 45.97
CA VAL A 194 21.72 -15.63 45.18
C VAL A 194 21.38 -14.27 44.56
N LEU A 195 21.12 -14.24 43.25
CA LEU A 195 20.63 -13.07 42.52
C LEU A 195 19.18 -13.31 42.05
N PRO A 196 18.17 -12.72 42.73
CA PRO A 196 16.77 -12.89 42.32
C PRO A 196 16.46 -12.10 41.04
N ILE A 197 15.84 -12.76 40.05
CA ILE A 197 15.32 -12.11 38.83
C ILE A 197 13.79 -12.04 38.94
N VAL A 198 13.27 -10.87 39.28
CA VAL A 198 11.83 -10.64 39.52
C VAL A 198 11.23 -9.77 38.42
N GLY A 199 10.03 -10.11 37.97
CA GLY A 199 9.28 -9.36 36.96
C GLY A 199 7.98 -10.09 36.61
N GLU A 200 7.08 -9.45 35.88
CA GLU A 200 5.79 -10.05 35.50
C GLU A 200 5.95 -11.33 34.66
N ALA A 201 4.87 -12.11 34.56
CA ALA A 201 4.84 -13.33 33.76
C ALA A 201 5.12 -13.01 32.28
N TRP A 202 5.75 -13.94 31.56
CA TRP A 202 6.02 -13.85 30.11
C TRP A 202 6.98 -12.73 29.65
N ILE A 203 7.65 -12.05 30.58
CA ILE A 203 8.62 -10.99 30.29
C ILE A 203 9.98 -11.51 29.73
N GLY A 204 10.17 -12.82 29.62
CA GLY A 204 11.39 -13.42 29.06
C GLY A 204 12.52 -13.67 30.07
N LYS A 205 12.19 -13.79 31.37
CA LYS A 205 13.16 -14.08 32.44
C LYS A 205 13.91 -15.40 32.22
N SER A 206 13.20 -16.46 31.83
CA SER A 206 13.81 -17.77 31.54
C SER A 206 14.76 -17.69 30.34
N THR A 207 14.40 -16.93 29.31
CA THR A 207 15.23 -16.68 28.12
C THR A 207 16.53 -15.96 28.46
N LEU A 208 16.51 -15.01 29.42
CA LEU A 208 17.70 -14.36 29.95
C LEU A 208 18.64 -15.35 30.65
N VAL A 209 18.11 -16.21 31.51
CA VAL A 209 18.89 -17.23 32.24
C VAL A 209 19.54 -18.22 31.28
N GLU A 210 18.79 -18.70 30.30
CA GLU A 210 19.28 -19.63 29.28
C GLU A 210 20.48 -19.04 28.50
N HIS A 211 20.36 -17.78 28.09
CA HIS A 211 21.42 -17.07 27.37
C HIS A 211 22.67 -16.78 28.20
N VAL A 212 22.51 -16.48 29.49
CA VAL A 212 23.66 -16.34 30.41
C VAL A 212 24.37 -17.69 30.53
N CYS A 213 23.65 -18.80 30.73
CA CYS A 213 24.25 -20.13 30.83
C CYS A 213 25.02 -20.56 29.56
N LEU A 214 24.56 -20.13 28.39
CA LEU A 214 25.22 -20.39 27.11
C LEU A 214 26.44 -19.48 26.87
N ASP A 215 26.70 -18.48 27.72
CA ASP A 215 27.78 -17.54 27.49
C ASP A 215 29.17 -18.19 27.61
N ARG A 216 30.08 -17.79 26.71
CA ARG A 216 31.42 -18.40 26.58
C ARG A 216 32.32 -18.10 27.78
N LEU A 217 32.11 -16.97 28.45
CA LEU A 217 32.88 -16.56 29.63
C LEU A 217 32.63 -17.51 30.82
N LEU A 218 31.38 -17.93 31.03
CA LEU A 218 31.03 -18.91 32.06
C LEU A 218 31.48 -20.33 31.70
N ARG A 219 31.45 -20.72 30.42
CA ARG A 219 32.00 -22.00 29.97
C ARG A 219 33.51 -22.13 30.23
N ARG A 220 34.27 -21.04 30.08
CA ARG A 220 35.71 -21.05 30.41
C ARG A 220 35.98 -21.24 31.90
N ARG A 221 35.16 -20.67 32.79
CA ARG A 221 35.29 -20.84 34.26
C ARG A 221 34.88 -22.26 34.73
N ARG A 222 33.88 -22.88 34.10
CA ARG A 222 33.41 -24.24 34.43
C ARG A 222 34.24 -25.38 33.83
N SER A 223 35.08 -25.09 32.83
CA SER A 223 35.97 -26.07 32.17
C SER A 223 37.32 -26.27 32.88
N TRP A 224 37.61 -25.51 33.94
CA TRP A 224 38.87 -25.56 34.71
C TRP A 224 38.63 -25.89 36.20
N ARG A 225 37.52 -26.58 36.52
CA ARG A 225 37.32 -27.28 37.79
C ARG A 225 37.12 -28.76 37.51
#